data_AF-A0A6I6GSC8-F1
#
_entry.id   AF-A0A6I6GSC8-F1
#
_cell.length_a   1.000
_cell.length_b   1.000
_cell.length_c   1.000
_cell.angle_alpha   90.00
_cell.angle_beta   90.00
_cell.angle_gamma   90.00
#
_symmetry.space_group_name_H-M   'P 1'
#
loop_
_entity.id
_entity.type
_entity.pdbx_description
1 polymer ?
#
loop_
_entity_poly.entity_id
_entity_poly.type
_entity_poly.pdbx_seq_one_letter_code
_entity_poly.pdbx_strand_id
1 'polypeptide(L)'
;MSKPRFLPVFVVCSLLTACASIDKGDAAKLAEEGKATTQEVVRKNDLVAESFITKNQWQLVQRQLRCSDYKDEVKCISDSSNSADEKILVELSESTSSYLALLNKTSIALNKVYDDYYKLATYDDTEDIKSSAKDSIALTNQLIGAANKLSGKQFSPVAEERSEKVGKGLGFIANTYRNHNLVKYNQALCDMSDGLLYGIKTMNEKILPAHYQQIASMKSSISKYLIKTGIVSPSNALTPLVGQVMPGVPMANPYTGNNRKVVDSAAATYLKATGSRQDKLDLAERNKSITDLNKLMDDHVKLGAVKRKEITTNQAAAARF
;
A
#
# COMPACT_ATOMS: atom_id res chain seq x y z
N MET A 1 -32.78 -65.07 -22.16
CA MET A 1 -33.05 -63.98 -21.20
C MET A 1 -31.76 -63.22 -20.97
N SER A 2 -31.54 -62.15 -21.72
CA SER A 2 -30.30 -61.35 -21.72
C SER A 2 -30.56 -60.00 -21.05
N LYS A 3 -29.75 -59.65 -20.05
CA LYS A 3 -29.80 -58.35 -19.36
C LYS A 3 -29.40 -57.22 -20.32
N PRO A 4 -30.12 -56.08 -20.35
CA PRO A 4 -29.58 -54.87 -20.95
C PRO A 4 -28.60 -54.18 -19.99
N ARG A 5 -27.44 -53.78 -20.52
CA ARG A 5 -26.49 -52.89 -19.84
C ARG A 5 -27.00 -51.45 -19.97
N PHE A 6 -27.27 -50.80 -18.85
CA PHE A 6 -27.42 -49.35 -18.80
C PHE A 6 -26.02 -48.72 -18.76
N LEU A 7 -25.66 -47.98 -19.80
CA LEU A 7 -24.60 -46.98 -19.76
C LEU A 7 -25.21 -45.68 -19.22
N PRO A 8 -24.72 -45.10 -18.12
CA PRO A 8 -25.12 -43.76 -17.73
C PRO A 8 -24.54 -42.77 -18.75
N VAL A 9 -25.43 -42.03 -19.41
CA VAL A 9 -25.12 -40.83 -20.16
C VAL A 9 -24.59 -39.81 -19.15
N PHE A 10 -23.27 -39.77 -18.96
CA PHE A 10 -22.61 -38.61 -18.39
C PHE A 10 -22.81 -37.46 -19.38
N VAL A 11 -23.78 -36.61 -19.08
CA VAL A 11 -23.91 -35.29 -19.70
C VAL A 11 -22.63 -34.53 -19.34
N VAL A 12 -21.69 -34.53 -20.29
CA VAL A 12 -20.49 -33.70 -20.31
C VAL A 12 -20.97 -32.25 -20.41
N CYS A 13 -21.27 -31.65 -19.26
CA CYS A 13 -21.53 -30.22 -19.12
C CYS A 13 -20.21 -29.43 -19.11
N SER A 14 -19.39 -29.62 -20.15
CA SER A 14 -18.04 -29.03 -20.27
C SER A 14 -17.85 -28.16 -21.52
N LEU A 15 -18.93 -27.75 -22.20
CA LEU A 15 -18.86 -27.08 -23.52
C LEU A 15 -19.63 -25.76 -23.59
N LEU A 16 -19.76 -25.04 -22.48
CA LEU A 16 -20.30 -23.67 -22.44
C LEU A 16 -19.35 -22.66 -21.76
N THR A 17 -18.04 -22.83 -21.92
CA THR A 17 -17.21 -21.63 -22.11
C THR A 17 -17.56 -21.07 -23.48
N ALA A 18 -18.61 -20.24 -23.53
CA ALA A 18 -18.84 -19.34 -24.64
C ALA A 18 -17.49 -18.73 -25.05
N CYS A 19 -17.24 -18.57 -26.34
CA CYS A 19 -16.03 -17.94 -26.87
C CYS A 19 -15.86 -16.57 -26.21
N ALA A 20 -15.14 -16.53 -25.08
CA ALA A 20 -14.88 -15.30 -24.35
C ALA A 20 -13.87 -14.54 -25.22
N SER A 21 -14.35 -13.52 -25.91
CA SER A 21 -13.53 -12.56 -26.62
C SER A 21 -13.56 -11.26 -25.86
N ILE A 22 -12.39 -10.73 -25.55
CA ILE A 22 -12.24 -9.39 -25.00
C ILE A 22 -12.15 -8.41 -26.17
N ASP A 23 -12.90 -7.31 -26.11
CA ASP A 23 -12.74 -6.20 -27.05
C ASP A 23 -11.36 -5.55 -26.85
N LYS A 24 -10.64 -5.32 -27.95
CA LYS A 24 -9.27 -4.81 -27.92
C LYS A 24 -9.20 -3.35 -27.48
N GLY A 25 -10.19 -2.53 -27.83
CA GLY A 25 -10.28 -1.14 -27.42
C GLY A 25 -10.54 -1.02 -25.93
N ASP A 26 -11.48 -1.81 -25.42
CA ASP A 26 -11.76 -1.87 -23.98
C ASP A 26 -10.57 -2.42 -23.19
N ALA A 27 -9.87 -3.44 -23.71
CA ALA A 27 -8.63 -3.95 -23.11
C ALA A 27 -7.52 -2.88 -23.06
N ALA A 28 -7.30 -2.15 -24.15
CA ALA A 28 -6.30 -1.09 -24.21
C ALA A 28 -6.63 0.02 -23.21
N LYS A 29 -7.89 0.46 -23.15
CA LYS A 29 -8.33 1.48 -22.18
C LYS A 29 -8.15 1.00 -20.74
N LEU A 30 -8.54 -0.24 -20.43
CA LEU A 30 -8.35 -0.82 -19.11
C LEU A 30 -6.86 -0.94 -18.75
N ALA A 31 -6.01 -1.21 -19.74
CA ALA A 31 -4.57 -1.25 -19.56
C ALA A 31 -3.99 0.12 -19.16
N GLU A 32 -4.44 1.18 -19.82
CA GLU A 32 -4.06 2.55 -19.48
C GLU A 32 -4.55 2.98 -18.09
N GLU A 33 -5.81 2.66 -17.76
CA GLU A 33 -6.36 2.90 -16.42
C GLU A 33 -5.57 2.14 -15.34
N GLY A 34 -5.18 0.89 -15.62
CA GLY A 34 -4.32 0.09 -14.74
C GLY A 34 -2.91 0.65 -14.60
N LYS A 35 -2.33 1.16 -15.67
CA LYS A 35 -1.03 1.85 -15.66
C LYS A 35 -1.07 3.12 -14.79
N ALA A 36 -2.09 3.96 -14.96
CA ALA A 36 -2.27 5.16 -14.16
C ALA A 36 -2.48 4.83 -12.67
N THR A 37 -3.33 3.82 -12.38
CA THR A 37 -3.62 3.40 -11.00
C THR A 37 -2.38 2.87 -10.29
N THR A 38 -1.60 2.02 -10.96
CA THR A 38 -0.36 1.45 -10.39
C THR A 38 0.75 2.51 -10.22
N GLN A 39 0.85 3.50 -11.11
CA GLN A 39 1.75 4.65 -10.92
C GLN A 39 1.37 5.49 -9.71
N GLU A 40 0.08 5.75 -9.50
CA GLU A 40 -0.37 6.48 -8.33
C GLU A 40 -0.06 5.70 -7.04
N VAL A 41 -0.22 4.38 -7.04
CA VAL A 41 0.20 3.53 -5.92
C VAL A 41 1.71 3.66 -5.64
N VAL A 42 2.56 3.61 -6.67
CA VAL A 42 4.02 3.84 -6.53
C VAL A 42 4.28 5.19 -5.88
N ARG A 43 3.70 6.26 -6.40
CA ARG A 43 3.86 7.61 -5.86
C ARG A 43 3.43 7.71 -4.39
N LYS A 44 2.33 7.06 -4.02
CA LYS A 44 1.87 7.00 -2.61
C LYS A 44 2.79 6.17 -1.72
N ASN A 45 3.43 5.14 -2.24
CA ASN A 45 4.42 4.37 -1.49
C ASN A 45 5.69 5.18 -1.24
N ASP A 46 6.12 5.98 -2.21
CA ASP A 46 7.27 6.87 -2.06
C ASP A 46 7.03 7.93 -0.98
N LEU A 47 5.84 8.58 -0.96
CA LEU A 47 5.46 9.50 0.11
C LEU A 47 5.48 8.84 1.50
N VAL A 48 5.03 7.58 1.57
CA VAL A 48 5.11 6.83 2.82
C VAL A 48 6.57 6.56 3.18
N ALA A 49 7.42 6.19 2.23
CA ALA A 49 8.85 5.97 2.47
C ALA A 49 9.53 7.24 3.00
N GLU A 50 9.19 8.40 2.44
CA GLU A 50 9.65 9.70 2.93
C GLU A 50 9.21 9.96 4.38
N SER A 51 8.00 9.56 4.77
CA SER A 51 7.55 9.64 6.16
C SER A 51 8.41 8.78 7.12
N PHE A 52 8.93 7.63 6.65
CA PHE A 52 9.87 6.80 7.40
C PHE A 52 11.25 7.44 7.51
N ILE A 53 11.76 8.05 6.45
CA ILE A 53 13.02 8.81 6.49
C ILE A 53 12.89 9.99 7.47
N THR A 54 11.79 10.71 7.38
CA THR A 54 11.46 11.84 8.26
C THR A 54 11.38 11.37 9.72
N LYS A 55 10.79 10.20 10.00
CA LYS A 55 10.77 9.59 11.33
C LYS A 55 12.19 9.41 11.90
N ASN A 56 13.11 8.84 11.13
CA ASN A 56 14.49 8.61 11.58
C ASN A 56 15.21 9.92 11.90
N GLN A 57 14.97 10.97 11.11
CA GLN A 57 15.50 12.31 11.39
C GLN A 57 14.92 12.89 12.70
N TRP A 58 13.61 12.75 12.92
CA TRP A 58 12.99 13.19 14.19
C TRP A 58 13.52 12.42 15.39
N GLN A 59 13.83 11.12 15.25
CA GLN A 59 14.48 10.34 16.31
C GLN A 59 15.86 10.89 16.65
N LEU A 60 16.68 11.22 15.65
CA LEU A 60 18.00 11.81 15.87
C LEU A 60 17.89 13.16 16.60
N VAL A 61 16.96 14.02 16.18
CA VAL A 61 16.68 15.30 16.86
C VAL A 61 16.26 15.03 18.31
N GLN A 62 15.34 14.10 18.55
CA GLN A 62 14.90 13.76 19.90
C GLN A 62 16.05 13.26 20.78
N ARG A 63 16.95 12.42 20.24
CA ARG A 63 18.13 11.92 20.97
C ARG A 63 19.08 13.07 21.32
N GLN A 64 19.39 13.95 20.36
CA GLN A 64 20.26 15.11 20.62
C GLN A 64 19.66 16.03 21.69
N LEU A 65 18.36 16.32 21.61
CA LEU A 65 17.69 17.19 22.60
C LEU A 65 17.62 16.55 24.00
N ARG A 66 17.55 15.22 24.11
CA ARG A 66 17.62 14.53 25.41
C ARG A 66 19.01 14.58 26.01
N CYS A 67 20.04 14.58 25.17
CA CYS A 67 21.43 14.55 25.60
C CYS A 67 22.08 15.93 25.75
N SER A 68 21.41 17.00 25.32
CA SER A 68 21.93 18.39 25.39
C SER A 68 22.36 18.83 26.79
N ASP A 69 21.71 18.29 27.83
CA ASP A 69 21.93 18.66 29.23
C ASP A 69 22.96 17.74 29.92
N TYR A 70 23.52 16.76 29.19
CA TYR A 70 24.49 15.81 29.73
C TYR A 70 25.93 16.31 29.50
N LYS A 71 26.78 16.17 30.53
CA LYS A 71 28.21 16.49 30.45
C LYS A 71 28.99 15.69 29.40
N ASP A 72 28.50 14.49 29.08
CA ASP A 72 29.07 13.60 28.07
C ASP A 72 27.95 13.21 27.10
N GLU A 73 27.70 14.08 26.12
CA GLU A 73 26.68 13.91 25.09
C GLU A 73 26.86 12.58 24.33
N VAL A 74 28.11 12.22 24.01
CA VAL A 74 28.43 11.02 23.24
C VAL A 74 28.01 9.77 24.01
N LYS A 75 28.31 9.72 25.32
CA LYS A 75 27.89 8.62 26.18
C LYS A 75 26.36 8.57 26.37
N CYS A 76 25.69 9.71 26.48
CA CYS A 76 24.23 9.75 26.56
C CYS A 76 23.57 9.23 25.26
N ILE A 77 24.11 9.60 24.10
CA ILE A 77 23.61 9.13 22.79
C ILE A 77 23.85 7.62 22.66
N SER A 78 25.03 7.11 23.07
CA SER A 78 25.31 5.68 23.04
C SER A 78 24.41 4.87 23.98
N ASP A 79 24.17 5.38 25.19
CA ASP A 79 23.37 4.68 26.20
C ASP A 79 21.88 4.69 25.83
N SER A 80 21.37 5.81 25.27
CA SER A 80 19.99 5.89 24.78
C SER A 80 19.73 4.91 23.62
N SER A 81 20.69 4.81 22.70
CA SER A 81 20.65 3.90 21.53
C SER A 81 20.64 2.41 21.87
N ASN A 82 20.95 2.04 23.12
CA ASN A 82 20.93 0.66 23.62
C ASN A 82 19.66 0.32 24.43
N SER A 83 18.71 1.24 24.53
CA SER A 83 17.46 0.99 25.26
C SER A 83 16.58 -0.06 24.56
N ALA A 84 15.81 -0.82 25.34
CA ALA A 84 14.92 -1.87 24.82
C ALA A 84 13.86 -1.31 23.84
N ASP A 85 13.40 -0.09 24.09
CA ASP A 85 12.46 0.62 23.22
C ASP A 85 13.10 0.96 21.86
N GLU A 86 14.40 1.28 21.82
CA GLU A 86 15.13 1.59 20.60
C GLU A 86 15.34 0.36 19.70
N LYS A 87 15.61 -0.80 20.30
CA LYS A 87 15.75 -2.07 19.57
C LYS A 87 14.44 -2.47 18.88
N ILE A 88 13.31 -2.37 19.58
CA ILE A 88 11.99 -2.62 19.03
C ILE A 88 11.71 -1.65 17.86
N LEU A 89 12.11 -0.40 17.98
CA LEU A 89 11.92 0.62 16.92
C LEU A 89 12.77 0.34 15.66
N VAL A 90 14.00 -0.15 15.82
CA VAL A 90 14.88 -0.53 14.70
C VAL A 90 14.32 -1.75 13.96
N GLU A 91 13.94 -2.80 14.69
CA GLU A 91 13.33 -4.00 14.08
C GLU A 91 12.02 -3.68 13.36
N LEU A 92 11.18 -2.81 13.95
CA LEU A 92 9.95 -2.35 13.32
C LEU A 92 10.25 -1.53 12.05
N SER A 93 11.31 -0.72 12.06
CA SER A 93 11.75 0.09 10.92
C SER A 93 12.29 -0.76 9.77
N GLU A 94 13.11 -1.77 10.05
CA GLU A 94 13.66 -2.67 9.02
C GLU A 94 12.59 -3.58 8.41
N SER A 95 11.72 -4.14 9.23
CA SER A 95 10.58 -4.95 8.78
C SER A 95 9.63 -4.14 7.90
N THR A 96 9.35 -2.89 8.30
CA THR A 96 8.47 -2.00 7.53
C THR A 96 9.10 -1.50 6.24
N SER A 97 10.39 -1.15 6.25
CA SER A 97 11.12 -0.71 5.06
C SER A 97 11.19 -1.82 4.02
N SER A 98 11.41 -3.06 4.46
CA SER A 98 11.41 -4.23 3.59
C SER A 98 10.03 -4.50 2.98
N TYR A 99 8.96 -4.36 3.77
CA TYR A 99 7.58 -4.52 3.29
C TYR A 99 7.21 -3.44 2.25
N LEU A 100 7.57 -2.18 2.52
CA LEU A 100 7.32 -1.06 1.61
C LEU A 100 8.11 -1.20 0.31
N ALA A 101 9.38 -1.60 0.38
CA ALA A 101 10.20 -1.87 -0.79
C ALA A 101 9.60 -2.99 -1.66
N LEU A 102 9.08 -4.06 -1.04
CA LEU A 102 8.39 -5.15 -1.74
C LEU A 102 7.10 -4.66 -2.40
N LEU A 103 6.30 -3.85 -1.70
CA LEU A 103 5.07 -3.28 -2.23
C LEU A 103 5.35 -2.35 -3.42
N ASN A 104 6.41 -1.54 -3.34
CA ASN A 104 6.82 -0.66 -4.44
C ASN A 104 7.31 -1.47 -5.66
N LYS A 105 8.19 -2.46 -5.45
CA LYS A 105 8.65 -3.37 -6.51
C LYS A 105 7.48 -4.10 -7.19
N THR A 106 6.52 -4.58 -6.40
CA THR A 106 5.30 -5.24 -6.92
C THR A 106 4.48 -4.29 -7.78
N SER A 107 4.29 -3.04 -7.32
CA SER A 107 3.53 -2.01 -8.05
C SER A 107 4.20 -1.64 -9.39
N ILE A 108 5.53 -1.50 -9.40
CA ILE A 108 6.31 -1.23 -10.62
C ILE A 108 6.25 -2.41 -11.60
N ALA A 109 6.38 -3.64 -11.10
CA ALA A 109 6.27 -4.84 -11.93
C ALA A 109 4.87 -4.95 -12.55
N LEU A 110 3.82 -4.72 -11.76
CA LEU A 110 2.44 -4.74 -12.26
C LEU A 110 2.17 -3.63 -13.27
N ASN A 111 2.73 -2.43 -13.07
CA ASN A 111 2.68 -1.35 -14.05
C ASN A 111 3.25 -1.77 -15.41
N LYS A 112 4.37 -2.50 -15.39
CA LYS A 112 4.97 -3.06 -16.62
C LYS A 112 4.05 -4.10 -17.28
N VAL A 113 3.37 -4.96 -16.52
CA VAL A 113 2.40 -5.90 -17.12
C VAL A 113 1.25 -5.15 -17.78
N TYR A 114 0.74 -4.08 -17.18
CA TYR A 114 -0.28 -3.23 -17.81
C TYR A 114 0.22 -2.57 -19.11
N ASP A 115 1.46 -2.10 -19.14
CA ASP A 115 2.08 -1.57 -20.37
C ASP A 115 2.20 -2.64 -21.47
N ASP A 116 2.62 -3.85 -21.12
CA ASP A 116 2.73 -4.96 -22.07
C ASP A 116 1.35 -5.50 -22.49
N TYR A 117 0.34 -5.43 -21.61
CA TYR A 117 -1.06 -5.73 -21.92
C TYR A 117 -1.69 -4.72 -22.88
N TYR A 118 -1.36 -3.43 -22.73
CA TYR A 118 -1.72 -2.41 -23.72
C TYR A 118 -1.14 -2.76 -25.10
N LYS A 119 0.16 -3.09 -25.17
CA LYS A 119 0.81 -3.49 -26.44
C LYS A 119 0.18 -4.74 -27.05
N LEU A 120 -0.17 -5.73 -26.23
CA LEU A 120 -0.92 -6.90 -26.68
C LEU A 120 -2.29 -6.51 -27.25
N ALA A 121 -2.99 -5.57 -26.60
CA ALA A 121 -4.29 -5.08 -27.03
C ALA A 121 -4.23 -4.24 -28.32
N THR A 122 -3.12 -3.53 -28.59
CA THR A 122 -2.98 -2.64 -29.76
C THR A 122 -2.16 -3.22 -30.91
N TYR A 123 -0.96 -3.78 -30.66
CA TYR A 123 0.07 -4.04 -31.67
C TYR A 123 0.33 -5.52 -32.00
N ASP A 124 -0.39 -6.47 -31.39
CA ASP A 124 -0.18 -7.93 -31.57
C ASP A 124 1.18 -8.45 -31.09
N ASP A 125 1.76 -7.81 -30.08
CA ASP A 125 3.00 -8.23 -29.42
C ASP A 125 2.70 -9.15 -28.22
N THR A 126 3.34 -10.33 -28.15
CA THR A 126 3.00 -11.38 -27.16
C THR A 126 4.19 -11.90 -26.36
N GLU A 127 5.44 -11.61 -26.74
CA GLU A 127 6.61 -12.15 -26.02
C GLU A 127 6.88 -11.38 -24.71
N ASP A 128 6.74 -10.07 -24.74
CA ASP A 128 7.09 -9.21 -23.60
C ASP A 128 6.18 -9.40 -22.39
N ILE A 129 4.87 -9.58 -22.62
CA ILE A 129 3.87 -9.70 -21.55
C ILE A 129 4.05 -10.97 -20.70
N LYS A 130 4.53 -12.06 -21.30
CA LYS A 130 4.71 -13.32 -20.57
C LYS A 130 5.81 -13.19 -19.51
N SER A 131 6.93 -12.58 -19.88
CA SER A 131 8.05 -12.39 -18.95
C SER A 131 7.66 -11.44 -17.82
N SER A 132 7.05 -10.29 -18.16
CA SER A 132 6.64 -9.32 -17.14
C SER A 132 5.55 -9.87 -16.23
N ALA A 133 4.58 -10.62 -16.76
CA ALA A 133 3.56 -11.29 -15.95
C ALA A 133 4.19 -12.29 -14.97
N LYS A 134 5.14 -13.11 -15.41
CA LYS A 134 5.82 -14.08 -14.53
C LYS A 134 6.54 -13.40 -13.36
N ASP A 135 7.31 -12.35 -13.65
CA ASP A 135 8.05 -11.61 -12.62
C ASP A 135 7.09 -10.91 -11.64
N SER A 136 6.02 -10.31 -12.16
CA SER A 136 4.99 -9.64 -11.37
C SER A 136 4.20 -10.62 -10.49
N ILE A 137 3.87 -11.82 -10.99
CA ILE A 137 3.23 -12.89 -10.20
C ILE A 137 4.13 -13.30 -9.03
N ALA A 138 5.42 -13.50 -9.28
CA ALA A 138 6.37 -13.90 -8.24
C ALA A 138 6.47 -12.83 -7.13
N LEU A 139 6.58 -11.55 -7.50
CA LEU A 139 6.60 -10.44 -6.55
C LEU A 139 5.27 -10.30 -5.79
N THR A 140 4.14 -10.45 -6.49
CA THR A 140 2.82 -10.42 -5.87
C THR A 140 2.65 -11.56 -4.85
N ASN A 141 3.13 -12.76 -5.17
CA ASN A 141 3.09 -13.90 -4.25
C ASN A 141 3.99 -13.70 -3.03
N GLN A 142 5.15 -13.07 -3.20
CA GLN A 142 5.99 -12.66 -2.07
C GLN A 142 5.26 -11.62 -1.19
N LEU A 143 4.60 -10.63 -1.80
CA LEU A 143 3.81 -9.62 -1.08
C LEU A 143 2.64 -10.24 -0.33
N ILE A 144 1.87 -11.13 -0.97
CA ILE A 144 0.79 -11.90 -0.34
C ILE A 144 1.33 -12.72 0.85
N GLY A 145 2.46 -13.40 0.68
CA GLY A 145 3.10 -14.17 1.74
C GLY A 145 3.50 -13.30 2.93
N ALA A 146 4.09 -12.13 2.68
CA ALA A 146 4.42 -11.15 3.73
C ALA A 146 3.16 -10.60 4.40
N ALA A 147 2.14 -10.25 3.61
CA ALA A 147 0.87 -9.73 4.11
C ALA A 147 0.13 -10.75 4.99
N ASN A 148 0.09 -12.02 4.58
CA ASN A 148 -0.49 -13.12 5.36
C ASN A 148 0.20 -13.29 6.72
N LYS A 149 1.54 -13.21 6.77
CA LYS A 149 2.31 -13.27 8.03
C LYS A 149 1.95 -12.14 8.98
N LEU A 150 1.71 -10.94 8.45
CA LEU A 150 1.37 -9.76 9.26
C LEU A 150 -0.10 -9.71 9.68
N SER A 151 -1.00 -10.11 8.81
CA SER A 151 -2.44 -9.99 9.04
C SER A 151 -3.00 -11.17 9.85
N GLY A 152 -2.34 -12.34 9.81
CA GLY A 152 -2.86 -13.61 10.30
C GLY A 152 -4.01 -14.18 9.44
N LYS A 153 -4.36 -13.50 8.34
CA LYS A 153 -5.37 -13.94 7.36
C LYS A 153 -4.69 -14.65 6.21
N GLN A 154 -5.40 -15.59 5.59
CA GLN A 154 -4.91 -16.30 4.42
C GLN A 154 -5.55 -15.74 3.16
N PHE A 155 -4.74 -15.06 2.35
CA PHE A 155 -5.07 -14.72 0.98
C PHE A 155 -4.35 -15.70 0.03
N SER A 156 -5.10 -16.22 -0.94
CA SER A 156 -4.60 -17.23 -1.88
C SER A 156 -3.56 -16.65 -2.82
N PRO A 157 -2.47 -17.37 -3.13
CA PRO A 157 -1.48 -16.90 -4.10
C PRO A 157 -2.11 -16.75 -5.49
N VAL A 158 -1.47 -15.92 -6.31
CA VAL A 158 -1.69 -15.87 -7.75
C VAL A 158 -1.10 -17.14 -8.35
N ALA A 159 -1.91 -17.86 -9.13
CA ALA A 159 -1.48 -19.12 -9.72
C ALA A 159 -0.40 -18.86 -10.77
N GLU A 160 0.72 -19.58 -10.68
CA GLU A 160 1.73 -19.58 -11.73
C GLU A 160 1.18 -20.24 -13.00
N GLU A 161 1.57 -19.71 -14.15
CA GLU A 161 1.07 -20.17 -15.44
C GLU A 161 1.40 -21.65 -15.69
N ARG A 162 0.40 -22.44 -16.09
CA ARG A 162 0.65 -23.66 -16.87
C ARG A 162 0.73 -23.26 -18.33
N SER A 163 1.87 -23.46 -18.97
CA SER A 163 2.02 -23.19 -20.40
C SER A 163 1.21 -24.21 -21.22
N GLU A 164 0.08 -23.77 -21.77
CA GLU A 164 -0.60 -24.54 -22.82
C GLU A 164 0.10 -24.26 -24.16
N LYS A 165 0.50 -25.34 -24.84
CA LYS A 165 1.06 -25.26 -26.20
C LYS A 165 -0.08 -24.99 -27.18
N VAL A 166 -0.25 -23.75 -27.61
CA VAL A 166 -1.13 -23.42 -28.73
C VAL A 166 -0.35 -23.57 -30.04
N GLY A 167 -0.83 -24.44 -30.94
CA GLY A 167 -0.20 -24.74 -32.23
C GLY A 167 -0.20 -23.54 -33.19
N LYS A 168 0.93 -23.31 -33.88
CA LYS A 168 1.14 -22.19 -34.81
C LYS A 168 0.43 -22.45 -36.16
N GLY A 169 -0.47 -21.55 -36.57
CA GLY A 169 -0.99 -21.47 -37.95
C GLY A 169 -1.44 -20.04 -38.29
N LEU A 170 -1.48 -19.68 -39.58
CA LEU A 170 -1.09 -18.34 -40.07
C LEU A 170 -2.24 -17.32 -40.32
N GLY A 171 -3.06 -16.98 -39.33
CA GLY A 171 -3.86 -15.74 -39.41
C GLY A 171 -5.20 -15.79 -38.67
N PHE A 172 -5.99 -16.84 -38.89
CA PHE A 172 -7.19 -17.10 -38.09
C PHE A 172 -6.82 -17.54 -36.65
N ILE A 173 -5.70 -18.27 -36.53
CA ILE A 173 -5.12 -18.67 -35.24
C ILE A 173 -4.42 -17.49 -34.55
N ALA A 174 -3.87 -16.51 -35.26
CA ALA A 174 -3.23 -15.35 -34.63
C ALA A 174 -4.23 -14.49 -33.84
N ASN A 175 -5.39 -14.17 -34.45
CA ASN A 175 -6.44 -13.41 -33.75
C ASN A 175 -7.07 -14.21 -32.60
N THR A 176 -7.19 -15.54 -32.77
CA THR A 176 -7.65 -16.46 -31.70
C THR A 176 -6.63 -16.56 -30.56
N TYR A 177 -5.33 -16.59 -30.88
CA TYR A 177 -4.22 -16.66 -29.93
C TYR A 177 -4.06 -15.35 -29.16
N ARG A 178 -4.17 -14.21 -29.84
CA ARG A 178 -4.19 -12.89 -29.21
C ARG A 178 -5.38 -12.73 -28.28
N ASN A 179 -6.59 -13.08 -28.72
CA ASN A 179 -7.78 -13.03 -27.86
C ASN A 179 -7.65 -13.98 -26.65
N HIS A 180 -7.09 -15.17 -26.84
CA HIS A 180 -6.78 -16.08 -25.75
C HIS A 180 -5.80 -15.46 -24.75
N ASN A 181 -4.72 -14.84 -25.23
CA ASN A 181 -3.77 -14.13 -24.37
C ASN A 181 -4.41 -12.93 -23.67
N LEU A 182 -5.29 -12.17 -24.34
CA LEU A 182 -6.02 -11.07 -23.70
C LEU A 182 -6.86 -11.57 -22.53
N VAL A 183 -7.66 -12.63 -22.73
CA VAL A 183 -8.45 -13.23 -21.64
C VAL A 183 -7.56 -13.73 -20.51
N LYS A 184 -6.49 -14.45 -20.86
CA LYS A 184 -5.54 -14.99 -19.89
C LYS A 184 -4.90 -13.88 -19.04
N TYR A 185 -4.33 -12.85 -19.67
CA TYR A 185 -3.64 -11.79 -18.96
C TYR A 185 -4.60 -10.82 -18.28
N ASN A 186 -5.85 -10.69 -18.73
CA ASN A 186 -6.90 -9.99 -18.00
C ASN A 186 -7.18 -10.64 -16.63
N GLN A 187 -7.28 -11.98 -16.57
CA GLN A 187 -7.41 -12.69 -15.28
C GLN A 187 -6.16 -12.51 -14.41
N ALA A 188 -4.96 -12.65 -15.00
CA ALA A 188 -3.71 -12.49 -14.25
C ALA A 188 -3.57 -11.07 -13.67
N LEU A 189 -3.90 -10.03 -14.44
CA LEU A 189 -3.91 -8.64 -13.98
C LEU A 189 -4.94 -8.41 -12.88
N CYS A 190 -6.13 -9.02 -12.98
CA CYS A 190 -7.13 -8.99 -11.93
C CYS A 190 -6.59 -9.62 -10.62
N ASP A 191 -6.04 -10.84 -10.71
CA ASP A 191 -5.48 -11.56 -9.57
C ASP A 191 -4.30 -10.83 -8.92
N MET A 192 -3.41 -10.26 -9.74
CA MET A 192 -2.25 -9.50 -9.27
C MET A 192 -2.67 -8.20 -8.59
N SER A 193 -3.68 -7.52 -9.14
CA SER A 193 -4.25 -6.31 -8.55
C SER A 193 -4.94 -6.60 -7.22
N ASP A 194 -5.63 -7.74 -7.10
CA ASP A 194 -6.23 -8.22 -5.85
C ASP A 194 -5.13 -8.49 -4.79
N GLY A 195 -4.01 -9.11 -5.21
CA GLY A 195 -2.85 -9.31 -4.35
C GLY A 195 -2.18 -8.01 -3.89
N LEU A 196 -2.01 -7.04 -4.80
CA LEU A 196 -1.50 -5.71 -4.47
C LEU A 196 -2.44 -4.96 -3.51
N LEU A 197 -3.74 -5.01 -3.77
CA LEU A 197 -4.76 -4.42 -2.89
C LEU A 197 -4.67 -5.00 -1.48
N TYR A 198 -4.55 -6.33 -1.38
CA TYR A 198 -4.40 -7.01 -0.09
C TYR A 198 -3.13 -6.55 0.66
N GLY A 199 -2.02 -6.37 -0.06
CA GLY A 199 -0.80 -5.79 0.50
C GLY A 199 -0.99 -4.36 1.02
N ILE A 200 -1.64 -3.49 0.24
CA ILE A 200 -1.92 -2.10 0.64
C ILE A 200 -2.84 -2.05 1.86
N LYS A 201 -3.92 -2.85 1.88
CA LYS A 201 -4.83 -2.93 3.03
C LYS A 201 -4.11 -3.41 4.28
N THR A 202 -3.29 -4.45 4.17
CA THR A 202 -2.50 -4.95 5.30
C THR A 202 -1.55 -3.89 5.84
N MET A 203 -0.88 -3.13 4.96
CA MET A 203 -0.03 -2.01 5.36
C MET A 203 -0.82 -0.93 6.12
N ASN A 204 -1.97 -0.52 5.58
CA ASN A 204 -2.82 0.52 6.17
C ASN A 204 -3.42 0.08 7.52
N GLU A 205 -3.70 -1.21 7.71
CA GLU A 205 -4.32 -1.74 8.93
C GLU A 205 -3.30 -2.12 10.02
N LYS A 206 -2.11 -2.60 9.65
CA LYS A 206 -1.16 -3.21 10.58
C LYS A 206 0.12 -2.41 10.79
N ILE A 207 0.58 -1.69 9.77
CA ILE A 207 1.89 -1.03 9.78
C ILE A 207 1.74 0.47 10.04
N LEU A 208 0.99 1.15 9.17
CA LEU A 208 0.88 2.61 9.17
C LEU A 208 0.32 3.21 10.48
N PRO A 209 -0.70 2.62 11.14
CA PRO A 209 -1.23 3.20 12.37
C PRO A 209 -0.17 3.30 13.47
N ALA A 210 0.62 2.24 13.67
CA ALA A 210 1.70 2.21 14.65
C ALA A 210 2.81 3.21 14.29
N HIS A 211 3.15 3.29 13.01
CA HIS A 211 4.14 4.25 12.49
C HIS A 211 3.73 5.71 12.74
N TYR A 212 2.51 6.09 12.35
CA TYR A 212 2.00 7.44 12.55
C TYR A 212 1.82 7.78 14.03
N GLN A 213 1.40 6.83 14.86
CA GLN A 213 1.34 7.02 16.31
C GLN A 213 2.72 7.35 16.90
N GLN A 214 3.77 6.65 16.47
CA GLN A 214 5.14 6.92 16.90
C GLN A 214 5.61 8.30 16.43
N ILE A 215 5.42 8.64 15.15
CA ILE A 215 5.73 9.98 14.62
C ILE A 215 5.03 11.07 15.43
N ALA A 216 3.74 10.92 15.71
CA ALA A 216 2.97 11.88 16.50
C ALA A 216 3.51 12.03 17.93
N SER A 217 3.94 10.93 18.55
CA SER A 217 4.57 10.95 19.88
C SER A 217 5.90 11.70 19.88
N MET A 218 6.74 11.48 18.86
CA MET A 218 8.04 12.15 18.72
C MET A 218 7.89 13.64 18.41
N LYS A 219 7.05 13.99 17.43
CA LYS A 219 6.69 15.38 17.12
C LYS A 219 6.21 16.11 18.38
N SER A 220 5.37 15.47 19.20
CA SER A 220 4.87 16.05 20.45
C SER A 220 5.99 16.27 21.49
N SER A 221 6.87 15.29 21.65
CA SER A 221 7.99 15.37 22.62
C SER A 221 8.97 16.47 22.25
N ILE A 222 9.32 16.58 20.98
CA ILE A 222 10.23 17.60 20.45
C ILE A 222 9.59 18.98 20.53
N SER A 223 8.32 19.12 20.15
CA SER A 223 7.60 20.39 20.25
C SER A 223 7.59 20.92 21.69
N LYS A 224 7.31 20.04 22.68
CA LYS A 224 7.38 20.41 24.10
C LYS A 224 8.77 20.88 24.52
N TYR A 225 9.81 20.19 24.06
CA TYR A 225 11.19 20.57 24.38
C TYR A 225 11.55 21.93 23.78
N LEU A 226 11.30 22.14 22.48
CA LEU A 226 11.62 23.40 21.77
C LEU A 226 10.93 24.62 22.40
N ILE A 227 9.71 24.43 22.88
CA ILE A 227 8.97 25.47 23.61
C ILE A 227 9.59 25.70 25.00
N LYS A 228 9.88 24.63 25.75
CA LYS A 228 10.46 24.72 27.09
C LYS A 228 11.81 25.44 27.08
N THR A 229 12.66 25.14 26.09
CA THR A 229 13.98 25.76 25.93
C THR A 229 13.95 27.15 25.32
N GLY A 230 12.78 27.63 24.87
CA GLY A 230 12.62 28.95 24.26
C GLY A 230 13.15 29.06 22.83
N ILE A 231 13.58 27.95 22.22
CA ILE A 231 13.99 27.90 20.80
C ILE A 231 12.80 28.28 19.91
N VAL A 232 11.60 27.82 20.28
CA VAL A 232 10.33 28.23 19.65
C VAL A 232 9.53 29.02 20.67
N SER A 233 9.24 30.28 20.35
CA SER A 233 8.28 31.04 21.14
C SER A 233 6.88 30.39 21.04
N PRO A 234 6.17 30.16 22.16
CA PRO A 234 4.79 29.69 22.16
C PRO A 234 3.86 30.57 21.32
N SER A 235 4.16 31.88 21.24
CA SER A 235 3.40 32.80 20.40
C SER A 235 3.48 32.41 18.93
N ASN A 236 4.68 32.13 18.42
CA ASN A 236 4.91 31.77 17.03
C ASN A 236 4.24 30.44 16.66
N ALA A 237 4.24 29.48 17.58
CA ALA A 237 3.56 28.20 17.38
C ALA A 237 2.03 28.36 17.29
N LEU A 238 1.44 29.29 18.04
CA LEU A 238 -0.01 29.50 18.11
C LEU A 238 -0.54 30.55 17.11
N THR A 239 0.30 31.43 16.58
CA THR A 239 -0.10 32.49 15.63
C THR A 239 -0.98 31.98 14.48
N PRO A 240 -0.69 30.84 13.81
CA PRO A 240 -1.55 30.35 12.72
C PRO A 240 -2.95 29.95 13.21
N LEU A 241 -3.07 29.40 14.42
CA LEU A 241 -4.36 29.05 15.03
C LEU A 241 -5.14 30.32 15.37
N VAL A 242 -4.49 31.28 16.02
CA VAL A 242 -5.14 32.55 16.39
C VAL A 242 -5.60 33.31 15.16
N GLY A 243 -4.81 33.35 14.09
CA GLY A 243 -5.20 33.97 12.82
C GLY A 243 -6.41 33.31 12.15
N GLN A 244 -6.70 32.04 12.43
CA GLN A 244 -7.89 31.34 11.92
C GLN A 244 -9.14 31.61 12.76
N VAL A 245 -9.01 31.65 14.09
CA VAL A 245 -10.17 31.77 15.00
C VAL A 245 -10.50 33.23 15.34
N MET A 246 -9.49 34.11 15.32
CA MET A 246 -9.59 35.54 15.64
C MET A 246 -8.76 36.36 14.63
N PRO A 247 -9.21 36.46 13.36
CA PRO A 247 -8.48 37.18 12.33
C PRO A 247 -8.31 38.66 12.71
N GLY A 248 -7.11 39.19 12.50
CA GLY A 248 -6.77 40.60 12.79
C GLY A 248 -6.49 40.91 14.27
N VAL A 249 -6.65 39.94 15.19
CA VAL A 249 -6.27 40.12 16.60
C VAL A 249 -4.79 39.72 16.77
N PRO A 250 -3.88 40.65 17.10
CA PRO A 250 -2.49 40.30 17.34
C PRO A 250 -2.38 39.49 18.64
N MET A 251 -1.59 38.41 18.61
CA MET A 251 -1.23 37.72 19.85
C MET A 251 -0.38 38.66 20.71
N ALA A 252 -0.94 39.11 21.84
CA ALA A 252 -0.15 39.74 22.89
C ALA A 252 0.88 38.72 23.41
N ASN A 253 2.10 39.18 23.69
CA ASN A 253 3.18 38.30 24.10
C ASN A 253 2.85 37.63 25.44
N PRO A 254 2.65 36.30 25.49
CA PRO A 254 2.10 35.63 26.66
C PRO A 254 3.07 35.49 27.83
N TYR A 255 4.33 35.97 27.72
CA TYR A 255 5.40 35.82 28.71
C TYR A 255 5.21 36.63 30.01
N THR A 256 3.99 36.71 30.56
CA THR A 256 3.78 37.09 31.96
C THR A 256 3.72 35.81 32.81
N GLY A 257 4.50 35.75 33.89
CA GLY A 257 4.93 34.51 34.56
C GLY A 257 3.82 33.55 35.03
N ASN A 258 2.56 34.01 35.14
CA ASN A 258 1.45 33.20 35.66
C ASN A 258 0.83 32.24 34.62
N ASN A 259 0.97 32.49 33.32
CA ASN A 259 0.28 31.71 32.28
C ASN A 259 1.21 30.84 31.42
N ARG A 260 2.53 30.89 31.66
CA ARG A 260 3.56 30.24 30.82
C ARG A 260 3.29 28.75 30.60
N LYS A 261 3.01 27.99 31.66
CA LYS A 261 2.74 26.53 31.55
C LYS A 261 1.51 26.22 30.68
N VAL A 262 0.48 27.06 30.76
CA VAL A 262 -0.76 26.87 29.99
C VAL A 262 -0.50 27.14 28.52
N VAL A 263 0.23 28.21 28.21
CA VAL A 263 0.55 28.61 26.84
C VAL A 263 1.54 27.63 26.20
N ASP A 264 2.54 27.16 26.94
CA ASP A 264 3.48 26.13 26.48
C ASP A 264 2.75 24.83 26.15
N SER A 265 1.81 24.42 27.02
CA SER A 265 0.98 23.23 26.81
C SER A 265 0.05 23.39 25.60
N ALA A 266 -0.57 24.56 25.42
CA ALA A 266 -1.44 24.86 24.29
C ALA A 266 -0.66 24.84 22.96
N ALA A 267 0.52 25.47 22.92
CA ALA A 267 1.40 25.48 21.75
C ALA A 267 1.87 24.04 21.37
N ALA A 268 2.29 23.25 22.36
CA ALA A 268 2.67 21.86 22.13
C ALA A 268 1.49 20.99 21.65
N THR A 269 0.28 21.26 22.15
CA THR A 269 -0.94 20.55 21.74
C THR A 269 -1.34 20.90 20.31
N TYR A 270 -1.25 22.17 19.93
CA TYR A 270 -1.56 22.63 18.57
C TYR A 270 -0.59 22.03 17.53
N LEU A 271 0.73 22.04 17.81
CA LEU A 271 1.72 21.43 16.94
C LEU A 271 1.49 19.92 16.78
N LYS A 272 1.14 19.22 17.87
CA LYS A 272 0.73 17.80 17.82
C LYS A 272 -0.50 17.60 16.94
N ALA A 273 -1.55 18.39 17.13
CA ALA A 273 -2.81 18.27 16.39
C ALA A 273 -2.61 18.53 14.88
N THR A 274 -1.78 19.51 14.52
CA THR A 274 -1.45 19.84 13.12
C THR A 274 -0.67 18.69 12.46
N GLY A 275 0.31 18.13 13.16
CA GLY A 275 1.04 16.95 12.68
C GLY A 275 0.13 15.74 12.45
N SER A 276 -0.77 15.45 13.39
CA SER A 276 -1.74 14.35 13.25
C SER A 276 -2.77 14.57 12.14
N ARG A 277 -3.03 15.82 11.73
CA ARG A 277 -3.92 16.13 10.60
C ARG A 277 -3.27 15.75 9.26
N GLN A 278 -1.97 16.02 9.10
CA GLN A 278 -1.23 15.61 7.90
C GLN A 278 -1.17 14.08 7.78
N ASP A 279 -0.84 13.38 8.87
CA ASP A 279 -0.78 11.91 8.89
C ASP A 279 -2.16 11.28 8.52
N LYS A 280 -3.27 11.92 8.91
CA LYS A 280 -4.64 11.52 8.52
C LYS A 280 -4.95 11.78 7.05
N LEU A 281 -4.44 12.87 6.46
CA LEU A 281 -4.61 13.16 5.04
C LEU A 281 -3.88 12.13 4.19
N ASP A 282 -2.65 11.76 4.57
CA ASP A 282 -1.87 10.73 3.86
C ASP A 282 -2.59 9.36 3.88
N LEU A 283 -3.20 8.99 5.02
CA LEU A 283 -4.06 7.79 5.12
C LEU A 283 -5.31 7.89 4.24
N ALA A 284 -5.99 9.04 4.23
CA ALA A 284 -7.19 9.24 3.40
C ALA A 284 -6.87 9.13 1.91
N GLU A 285 -5.72 9.66 1.47
CA GLU A 285 -5.27 9.55 0.09
C GLU A 285 -4.93 8.10 -0.30
N ARG A 286 -4.39 7.27 0.60
CA ARG A 286 -4.21 5.83 0.32
C ARG A 286 -5.53 5.08 0.23
N ASN A 287 -6.57 5.50 0.96
CA ASN A 287 -7.91 4.92 0.82
C ASN A 287 -8.52 5.24 -0.55
N LYS A 288 -8.12 6.35 -1.19
CA LYS A 288 -8.45 6.60 -2.60
C LYS A 288 -7.80 5.57 -3.52
N SER A 289 -6.50 5.27 -3.36
CA SER A 289 -5.83 4.21 -4.14
C SER A 289 -6.47 2.82 -3.95
N ILE A 290 -6.94 2.52 -2.74
CA ILE A 290 -7.75 1.30 -2.48
C ILE A 290 -9.04 1.32 -3.30
N THR A 291 -9.73 2.47 -3.37
CA THR A 291 -10.97 2.62 -4.14
C THR A 291 -10.71 2.46 -5.63
N ASP A 292 -9.66 3.10 -6.15
CA ASP A 292 -9.29 3.05 -7.57
C ASP A 292 -8.88 1.63 -7.99
N LEU A 293 -8.10 0.91 -7.16
CA LEU A 293 -7.78 -0.50 -7.39
C LEU A 293 -9.01 -1.40 -7.36
N ASN A 294 -9.98 -1.15 -6.46
CA ASN A 294 -11.24 -1.89 -6.49
C ASN A 294 -11.99 -1.63 -7.80
N LYS A 295 -12.12 -0.38 -8.22
CA LYS A 295 -12.77 -0.07 -9.49
C LYS A 295 -12.09 -0.78 -10.66
N LEU A 296 -10.76 -0.72 -10.73
CA LEU A 296 -9.95 -1.36 -11.77
C LEU A 296 -10.23 -2.88 -11.86
N MET A 297 -10.31 -3.57 -10.72
CA MET A 297 -10.61 -5.00 -10.70
C MET A 297 -12.06 -5.31 -11.07
N ASP A 298 -13.01 -4.46 -10.70
CA ASP A 298 -14.41 -4.62 -11.14
C ASP A 298 -14.51 -4.46 -12.66
N ASP A 299 -13.70 -3.59 -13.24
CA ASP A 299 -13.64 -3.39 -14.69
C ASP A 299 -12.94 -4.58 -15.39
N HIS A 300 -11.92 -5.20 -14.79
CA HIS A 300 -11.39 -6.50 -15.26
C HIS A 300 -12.45 -7.61 -15.26
N VAL A 301 -13.23 -7.73 -14.18
CA VAL A 301 -14.35 -8.69 -14.04
C VAL A 301 -15.38 -8.50 -15.15
N LYS A 302 -15.80 -7.26 -15.40
CA LYS A 302 -16.74 -6.94 -16.48
C LYS A 302 -16.19 -7.28 -17.85
N LEU A 303 -14.90 -7.02 -18.08
CA LEU A 303 -14.28 -7.21 -19.40
C LEU A 303 -14.15 -8.68 -19.80
N GLY A 304 -13.81 -9.57 -18.86
CA GLY A 304 -13.46 -10.97 -19.17
C GLY A 304 -14.28 -12.05 -18.49
N ALA A 305 -15.36 -11.72 -17.77
CA ALA A 305 -16.08 -12.65 -16.88
C ALA A 305 -15.16 -13.39 -15.88
N VAL A 306 -14.11 -12.69 -15.43
CA VAL A 306 -13.13 -13.19 -14.45
C VAL A 306 -13.71 -13.09 -13.04
N LYS A 307 -13.33 -13.98 -12.12
CA LYS A 307 -13.80 -13.94 -10.72
C LYS A 307 -12.73 -13.31 -9.84
N ARG A 308 -13.14 -12.35 -8.99
CA ARG A 308 -12.29 -11.84 -7.91
C ARG A 308 -11.99 -12.92 -6.87
N LYS A 309 -10.83 -12.81 -6.22
CA LYS A 309 -10.50 -13.67 -5.08
C LYS A 309 -11.05 -13.07 -3.79
N GLU A 310 -11.91 -13.82 -3.10
CA GLU A 310 -12.38 -13.42 -1.77
C GLU A 310 -11.30 -13.65 -0.71
N ILE A 311 -11.21 -12.72 0.24
CA ILE A 311 -10.43 -12.95 1.47
C ILE A 311 -11.22 -13.95 2.32
N THR A 312 -10.84 -15.22 2.27
CA THR A 312 -11.27 -16.22 3.25
C THR A 312 -10.73 -15.82 4.62
N THR A 313 -11.58 -15.20 5.43
CA THR A 313 -11.33 -15.12 6.86
C THR A 313 -11.59 -16.51 7.41
N ASN A 314 -10.55 -17.18 7.94
CA ASN A 314 -10.75 -18.36 8.76
C ASN A 314 -11.60 -17.95 9.96
N GLN A 315 -12.92 -18.13 9.87
CA GLN A 315 -13.90 -17.84 10.93
C GLN A 315 -13.74 -18.77 12.15
N ALA A 316 -12.65 -19.52 12.26
CA ALA A 316 -12.35 -20.37 13.42
C ALA A 316 -11.63 -19.64 14.57
N ALA A 317 -11.16 -18.40 14.39
CA ALA A 317 -10.43 -17.66 15.44
C ALA A 317 -11.23 -16.55 16.13
N ALA A 318 -12.41 -16.16 15.63
CA ALA A 318 -13.21 -15.08 16.19
C ALA A 318 -14.19 -15.52 17.31
N ALA A 319 -14.16 -16.79 17.72
CA ALA A 319 -14.99 -17.32 18.82
C ALA A 319 -14.23 -17.48 20.15
N ARG A 320 -12.98 -17.00 20.24
CA ARG A 320 -12.18 -17.10 21.46
C ARG A 320 -11.22 -15.91 21.59
N PHE A 321 -11.74 -14.70 21.80
CA PHE A 321 -11.15 -13.63 22.64
C PHE A 321 -12.20 -12.54 22.85
#